data_AF-A0A392QZ02-F1
#
_entry.id   AF-A0A392QZ02-F1
#
_cell.length_a   1.000
_cell.length_b   1.000
_cell.length_c   1.000
_cell.angle_alpha   90.00
_cell.angle_beta   90.00
_cell.angle_gamma   90.00
#
_symmetry.space_group_name_H-M   'P 1'
#
loop_
_entity.id
_entity.type
_entity.pdbx_description
1 polymer ?
#
loop_
_entity_poly.entity_id
_entity_poly.type
_entity_poly.pdbx_seq_one_letter_code
_entity_poly.pdbx_strand_id
1 'polypeptide(L)' 'MHIVNIYAPCSASGKKKLWEDLLAVKQQSGGGEWCLGGDFNAILHSSERKGCSADSRQ' A
#
# COMPACT_ATOMS: atom_id res chain seq x y z
N MET A 1 6.45 -13.51 -14.46
CA MET A 1 6.45 -13.16 -13.02
C MET A 1 6.91 -11.72 -12.89
N HIS A 2 6.11 -10.87 -12.23
CA HIS A 2 6.40 -9.46 -12.00
C HIS A 2 6.68 -9.25 -10.51
N ILE A 3 7.76 -8.53 -10.19
CA ILE A 3 8.09 -8.14 -8.83
C ILE A 3 8.11 -6.61 -8.79
N VAL A 4 7.31 -6.02 -7.92
CA VAL A 4 7.20 -4.56 -7.78
C VAL A 4 7.54 -4.17 -6.36
N ASN A 5 8.57 -3.33 -6.22
CA ASN A 5 8.88 -2.66 -4.96
C ASN A 5 8.10 -1.35 -4.87
N ILE A 6 7.34 -1.16 -3.80
CA ILE A 6 6.42 -0.04 -3.61
C ILE A 6 6.93 0.87 -2.49
N TYR A 7 6.92 2.17 -2.74
CA TYR A 7 6.99 3.20 -1.71
C TYR A 7 5.78 4.12 -1.88
N ALA A 8 4.76 3.95 -1.03
CA ALA A 8 3.47 4.58 -1.23
C ALA A 8 3.36 5.97 -0.57
N PRO A 9 2.59 6.90 -1.16
CA PRO A 9 2.31 8.20 -0.53
C PRO A 9 1.60 8.08 0.83
N CYS A 10 1.82 9.04 1.72
CA CYS A 10 1.12 9.07 3.02
C CYS A 10 -0.37 9.43 2.87
N SER A 11 -0.69 10.29 1.88
CA SER A 11 -2.05 10.76 1.62
C SER A 11 -2.95 9.64 1.06
N ALA A 12 -4.22 9.65 1.47
CA ALA A 12 -5.21 8.69 0.98
C ALA A 12 -5.44 8.81 -0.54
N SER A 13 -5.48 10.04 -1.07
CA SER A 13 -5.61 10.30 -2.50
C SER A 13 -4.39 9.80 -3.29
N GLY A 14 -3.19 10.00 -2.77
CA GLY A 14 -1.96 9.51 -3.41
C GLY A 14 -1.91 7.98 -3.47
N LYS A 15 -2.31 7.30 -2.38
CA LYS A 15 -2.43 5.83 -2.38
C LYS A 15 -3.45 5.35 -3.39
N LYS A 16 -4.64 5.96 -3.45
CA LYS A 16 -5.67 5.58 -4.43
C LYS A 16 -5.15 5.66 -5.86
N LYS A 17 -4.50 6.78 -6.22
CA LYS A 17 -3.92 6.98 -7.54
C LYS A 17 -2.85 5.93 -7.87
N LEU A 18 -1.95 5.64 -6.91
CA LEU A 18 -0.93 4.60 -7.06
C LEU A 18 -1.53 3.23 -7.39
N TRP A 19 -2.58 2.84 -6.67
CA TRP A 19 -3.25 1.54 -6.88
C TRP A 19 -3.99 1.49 -8.22
N GLU A 20 -4.63 2.58 -8.64
CA GLU A 20 -5.25 2.70 -9.96
C GLU A 20 -4.21 2.54 -11.09
N ASP A 21 -3.04 3.17 -10.95
CA ASP A 21 -1.95 3.08 -11.93
C ASP A 21 -1.35 1.67 -12.00
N LEU A 22 -1.10 1.05 -10.84
CA LEU A 22 -0.61 -0.34 -10.78
C LEU A 22 -1.60 -1.33 -11.40
N LEU A 23 -2.89 -1.12 -11.20
CA LEU A 23 -3.93 -1.95 -11.81
C LEU A 23 -3.92 -1.82 -13.34
N ALA A 24 -3.79 -0.59 -13.86
CA ALA A 24 -3.70 -0.36 -15.30
C ALA A 24 -2.48 -1.05 -15.92
N VAL A 25 -1.31 -0.96 -15.27
CA VAL A 25 -0.09 -1.67 -15.72
C VAL A 25 -0.32 -3.19 -15.71
N LYS A 26 -0.91 -3.72 -14.63
CA LYS A 26 -1.20 -5.16 -14.53
C LYS A 26 -2.11 -5.66 -15.66
N GLN A 27 -3.15 -4.91 -15.99
CA GLN A 27 -4.08 -5.24 -17.07
C GLN A 27 -3.42 -5.24 -18.45
N GLN A 28 -2.47 -4.33 -18.67
CA GLN A 28 -1.72 -4.22 -19.93
C GLN A 28 -0.62 -5.27 -20.08
N SER A 29 -0.17 -5.88 -18.98
CA SER A 29 0.99 -6.78 -18.96
C SER A 29 0.72 -8.19 -19.51
N GLY A 30 -0.51 -8.49 -19.95
CA GLY A 30 -0.83 -9.79 -20.58
C GLY A 30 -0.94 -10.97 -19.61
N GLY A 31 -1.07 -10.72 -18.30
CA GLY A 31 -1.26 -11.75 -17.27
C GLY A 31 0.01 -12.10 -16.49
N GLY A 32 0.06 -13.30 -15.91
CA GLY A 32 1.18 -13.78 -15.09
C GLY A 32 1.06 -13.49 -13.60
N GLU A 33 2.00 -14.03 -12.82
CA GLU A 33 2.07 -13.88 -11.37
C GLU A 33 2.71 -12.55 -10.95
N TRP A 34 2.21 -11.97 -9.87
CA TRP A 34 2.64 -10.68 -9.33
C TRP A 34 3.01 -10.80 -7.86
N CYS A 35 4.20 -10.31 -7.51
CA CYS A 35 4.63 -10.10 -6.14
C CYS A 35 4.78 -8.59 -5.91
N LEU A 36 4.03 -8.07 -4.95
CA LEU A 36 4.01 -6.64 -4.59
C LEU A 36 4.54 -6.55 -3.15
N GLY A 37 5.58 -5.74 -2.92
CA GLY A 37 6.17 -5.58 -1.60
C GLY A 37 6.80 -4.21 -1.43
N GLY A 38 7.09 -3.81 -0.20
CA GLY A 38 7.71 -2.52 0.13
C GLY A 38 6.97 -1.79 1.26
N ASP A 39 7.09 -0.47 1.29
CA ASP A 39 6.41 0.38 2.27
C ASP A 39 5.10 0.92 1.67
N PHE A 40 3.98 0.41 2.17
CA PHE A 40 2.64 0.80 1.73
C PHE A 40 2.11 2.06 2.43
N ASN A 41 2.85 2.60 3.41
CA ASN A 41 2.45 3.77 4.19
C ASN A 41 0.99 3.67 4.71
N ALA A 42 0.63 2.45 5.12
CA ALA A 42 -0.71 2.05 5.47
C ALA A 42 -0.65 1.07 6.65
N ILE A 43 -1.66 1.15 7.50
CA ILE A 43 -1.89 0.24 8.61
C ILE A 43 -3.18 -0.50 8.25
N LEU A 44 -3.09 -1.80 8.05
CA LEU A 44 -4.21 -2.65 7.64
C LEU A 44 -5.06 -3.04 8.85
N HIS A 45 -4.41 -3.34 9.97
CA HIS A 45 -5.06 -3.65 11.24
C HIS A 45 -4.58 -2.69 12.32
N SER A 46 -5.50 -2.19 13.14
CA SER A 46 -5.17 -1.28 14.25
C SER A 46 -4.12 -1.86 15.20
N SER A 47 -4.08 -3.18 15.36
CA SER A 47 -3.09 -3.91 16.16
C SER A 47 -1.64 -3.79 15.65
N GLU A 48 -1.44 -3.47 14.37
CA GLU A 48 -0.10 -3.23 13.80
C GLU A 48 0.49 -1.90 14.29
N ARG A 49 -0.38 -0.95 14.69
CA ARG A 49 0.04 0.34 15.22
C ARG A 49 0.60 0.17 16.63
N LYS A 50 1.92 0.23 16.75
CA LYS A 50 2.63 0.24 18.04
C LYS A 50 3.01 1.66 18.44
N GLY A 51 3.09 1.94 19.74
CA GLY A 51 3.58 3.22 20.27
C GLY A 51 2.66 4.43 20.09
N CYS A 52 1.40 4.22 19.72
CA CYS A 52 0.39 5.28 19.69
C CYS A 52 -0.36 5.26 21.03
N SER A 53 -0.10 6.24 21.90
CA SER A 53 -0.87 6.43 23.13
C SER A 53 -2.28 6.90 22.78
N ALA A 54 -3.19 5.95 22.50
CA ALA A 54 -4.62 6.22 22.47
C ALA A 54 -5.18 6.42 23.90
N ASP A 55 -4.39 6.09 24.92
CA ASP A 55 -4.77 6.06 26.35
C ASP A 55 -4.08 7.17 27.17
N SER A 56 -4.05 8.39 26.65
CA SER A 56 -3.61 9.56 27.44
C SER A 56 -4.17 10.85 26.88
N ARG A 57 -5.51 10.87 26.71
CA ARG A 57 -6.34 12.09 26.61
C ARG A 57 -7.68 11.81 27.29
N GLN A 58 -7.66 11.62 28.60
CA GLN A 58 -8.78 11.90 29.49
C GLN A 58 -8.36 13.00 30.45
#